data_AF-A0A2Y9AUR9-F1
#
_entry.id   AF-A0A2Y9AUR9-F1
#
_cell.length_a   1.000
_cell.length_b   1.000
_cell.length_c   1.000
_cell.angle_alpha   90.00
_cell.angle_beta   90.00
_cell.angle_gamma   90.00
#
_symmetry.space_group_name_H-M   'P 1'
#
loop_
_entity.id
_entity.type
_entity.pdbx_description
1 polymer ?
#
loop_
_entity_poly.entity_id
_entity_poly.type
_entity_poly.pdbx_seq_one_letter_code
_entity_poly.pdbx_strand_id
1 'polypeptide(L)'
;MTDMLKATALLATLSLTALPALAQDTDSLEAAWLADPTRVFNAQEVDLDALQWIARPLVVFANSPRDPAFIQQMEEIAGEFDQLVERDVIVIVDTDPAGDSALRERLRPRGFMLTLIGKDGQVKLRKPLPWSVREISRSIDKMPMRQREQAEGRDGRIDG
;
A
#
# COMPACT_ATOMS: atom_id res chain seq x y z
N MET A 1 -61.89 -26.51 39.64
CA MET A 1 -60.73 -27.36 40.00
C MET A 1 -59.96 -27.57 38.71
N THR A 2 -58.99 -26.69 38.42
CA THR A 2 -57.52 -26.95 38.60
C THR A 2 -57.09 -28.08 37.66
N ASP A 3 -56.23 -27.94 36.64
CA ASP A 3 -55.00 -27.15 36.44
C ASP A 3 -54.73 -27.07 34.92
N MET A 4 -54.31 -25.94 34.33
CA MET A 4 -52.94 -25.42 34.28
C MET A 4 -51.91 -26.44 33.75
N LEU A 5 -51.64 -26.42 32.43
CA LEU A 5 -50.32 -26.82 31.91
C LEU A 5 -49.92 -25.98 30.69
N LYS A 6 -48.87 -25.19 30.90
CA LYS A 6 -48.25 -24.26 29.97
C LYS A 6 -47.52 -25.04 28.87
N ALA A 7 -47.77 -24.73 27.60
CA ALA A 7 -46.92 -25.12 26.49
C ALA A 7 -46.23 -23.87 25.95
N THR A 8 -45.12 -23.50 26.58
CA THR A 8 -44.23 -22.42 26.12
C THR A 8 -43.42 -22.97 24.94
N ALA A 9 -43.83 -22.66 23.70
CA ALA A 9 -43.04 -22.94 22.52
C ALA A 9 -42.01 -21.82 22.33
N LEU A 10 -40.75 -22.20 22.55
CA LEU A 10 -39.54 -21.40 22.46
C LEU A 10 -39.34 -20.92 21.00
N LEU A 11 -39.39 -19.60 20.76
CA LEU A 11 -38.92 -18.99 19.52
C LEU A 11 -37.39 -19.13 19.46
N ALA A 12 -36.89 -19.96 18.56
CA ALA A 12 -35.48 -19.98 18.20
C ALA A 12 -35.22 -18.85 17.19
N THR A 13 -34.85 -17.66 17.67
CA THR A 13 -34.29 -16.62 16.80
C THR A 13 -32.85 -16.98 16.50
N LEU A 14 -32.63 -17.51 15.28
CA LEU A 14 -31.30 -17.69 14.71
C LEU A 14 -30.75 -16.31 14.32
N SER A 15 -30.07 -15.65 15.25
CA SER A 15 -29.34 -14.40 14.97
C SER A 15 -28.14 -14.74 14.09
N LEU A 16 -28.30 -14.60 12.78
CA LEU A 16 -27.21 -14.68 11.81
C LEU A 16 -26.36 -13.41 11.93
N THR A 17 -25.41 -13.40 12.86
CA THR A 17 -24.38 -12.35 12.92
C THR A 17 -23.39 -12.60 11.79
N ALA A 18 -23.56 -11.88 10.68
CA ALA A 18 -22.55 -11.82 9.63
C ALA A 18 -21.30 -11.10 10.19
N LEU A 19 -20.17 -11.80 10.26
CA LEU A 19 -18.88 -11.24 10.62
C LEU A 19 -18.29 -10.49 9.41
N PRO A 20 -18.02 -9.17 9.47
CA PRO A 20 -17.19 -8.52 8.48
C PRO A 20 -15.74 -8.58 8.97
N ALA A 21 -15.01 -9.65 8.65
CA ALA A 21 -13.61 -9.80 9.06
C ALA A 21 -12.60 -9.42 7.95
N LEU A 22 -13.05 -8.95 6.79
CA LEU A 22 -12.17 -8.63 5.64
C LEU A 22 -12.00 -7.14 5.36
N ALA A 23 -12.53 -6.25 6.20
CA ALA A 23 -12.51 -4.79 5.94
C ALA A 23 -11.57 -4.00 6.87
N GLN A 24 -10.99 -4.62 7.90
CA GLN A 24 -10.22 -3.87 8.91
C GLN A 24 -8.77 -3.56 8.47
N ASP A 25 -8.23 -4.30 7.50
CA ASP A 25 -6.82 -4.16 7.10
C ASP A 25 -6.61 -3.06 6.06
N THR A 26 -7.58 -2.81 5.17
CA THR A 26 -7.51 -1.73 4.16
C THR A 26 -7.62 -0.34 4.79
N ASP A 27 -8.68 -0.12 5.57
CA ASP A 27 -8.95 1.17 6.20
C ASP A 27 -7.85 1.57 7.19
N SER A 28 -7.18 0.59 7.80
CA SER A 28 -6.10 0.84 8.75
C SER A 28 -4.78 1.20 8.07
N LEU A 29 -4.44 0.60 6.93
CA LEU A 29 -3.24 0.94 6.17
C LEU A 29 -3.34 2.34 5.56
N GLU A 30 -4.46 2.64 4.89
CA GLU A 30 -4.70 3.96 4.30
C GLU A 30 -4.68 5.05 5.39
N ALA A 31 -5.41 4.86 6.49
CA ALA A 31 -5.43 5.82 7.58
C ALA A 31 -4.04 6.04 8.20
N ALA A 32 -3.26 4.97 8.37
CA ALA A 32 -1.89 5.07 8.88
C ALA A 32 -0.97 5.86 7.93
N TRP A 33 -1.11 5.66 6.61
CA TRP A 33 -0.34 6.39 5.61
C TRP A 33 -0.78 7.85 5.48
N LEU A 34 -2.08 8.15 5.52
CA LEU A 34 -2.58 9.53 5.50
C LEU A 34 -2.15 10.33 6.73
N ALA A 35 -2.03 9.67 7.89
CA ALA A 35 -1.57 10.30 9.12
C ALA A 35 -0.08 10.66 9.09
N ASP A 36 0.74 9.86 8.41
CA ASP A 36 2.16 10.10 8.17
C ASP A 36 2.58 9.59 6.78
N PRO A 37 2.47 10.42 5.74
CA PRO A 37 2.84 10.02 4.37
C PRO A 37 4.33 9.73 4.20
N THR A 38 5.16 10.11 5.18
CA THR A 38 6.60 9.85 5.20
C THR A 38 6.98 8.54 5.88
N ARG A 39 6.01 7.85 6.49
CA ARG A 39 6.22 6.55 7.11
C ARG A 39 6.67 5.53 6.07
N VAL A 40 7.72 4.78 6.43
CA VAL A 40 8.16 3.60 5.70
C VAL A 40 7.50 2.36 6.29
N PHE A 41 6.85 1.57 5.45
CA PHE A 41 6.11 0.39 5.86
C PHE A 41 6.92 -0.89 5.65
N ASN A 42 6.73 -1.90 6.50
CA ASN A 42 7.27 -3.22 6.26
C ASN A 42 6.38 -4.02 5.28
N ALA A 43 6.95 -4.83 4.41
CA ALA A 43 6.14 -5.62 3.47
C ALA A 43 5.20 -6.64 4.14
N GLN A 44 5.43 -7.02 5.39
CA GLN A 44 4.55 -7.93 6.15
C GLN A 44 3.26 -7.26 6.64
N GLU A 45 3.23 -5.93 6.74
CA GLU A 45 2.06 -5.15 7.18
C GLU A 45 1.24 -4.57 6.00
N VAL A 46 1.60 -4.89 4.75
CA VAL A 46 0.98 -4.30 3.57
C VAL A 46 0.33 -5.35 2.68
N ASP A 47 -0.94 -5.13 2.39
CA ASP A 47 -1.61 -5.70 1.22
C ASP A 47 -1.55 -4.69 0.06
N LEU A 48 -1.06 -5.13 -1.11
CA LEU A 48 -1.00 -4.26 -2.30
C LEU A 48 -2.38 -3.94 -2.87
N ASP A 49 -3.35 -4.81 -2.69
CA ASP A 49 -4.70 -4.61 -3.24
C ASP A 49 -5.43 -3.52 -2.45
N ALA A 50 -5.12 -3.37 -1.15
CA ALA A 50 -5.57 -2.25 -0.32
C ALA A 50 -5.06 -0.88 -0.78
N LEU A 51 -4.03 -0.82 -1.63
CA LEU A 51 -3.46 0.45 -2.14
C LEU A 51 -3.97 0.82 -3.53
N GLN A 52 -4.75 -0.05 -4.17
CA GLN A 52 -5.25 0.18 -5.51
C GLN A 52 -6.17 1.40 -5.53
N TRP A 53 -5.93 2.30 -6.49
CA TRP A 53 -6.60 3.59 -6.68
C TRP A 53 -6.33 4.64 -5.60
N ILE A 54 -5.60 4.29 -4.54
CA ILE A 54 -5.28 5.16 -3.41
C ILE A 54 -3.85 5.71 -3.55
N ALA A 55 -2.85 4.83 -3.56
CA ALA A 55 -1.44 5.19 -3.54
C ALA A 55 -0.61 4.39 -4.55
N ARG A 56 0.61 4.84 -4.81
CA ARG A 56 1.61 4.19 -5.67
C ARG A 56 2.63 3.47 -4.80
N PRO A 57 2.61 2.13 -4.73
CA PRO A 57 3.63 1.39 -3.98
C PRO A 57 5.02 1.55 -4.61
N LEU A 58 5.98 2.04 -3.83
CA LEU A 58 7.41 1.95 -4.10
C LEU A 58 8.02 0.90 -3.16
N VAL A 59 8.22 -0.31 -3.67
CA VAL A 59 8.72 -1.44 -2.89
C VAL A 59 10.23 -1.58 -3.08
N VAL A 60 10.98 -1.54 -1.98
CA VAL A 60 12.43 -1.73 -1.96
C VAL A 60 12.76 -3.05 -1.27
N PHE A 61 13.21 -4.02 -2.05
CA PHE A 61 13.70 -5.31 -1.57
C PHE A 61 15.20 -5.28 -1.37
N ALA A 62 15.70 -6.02 -0.37
CA ALA A 62 17.10 -6.35 -0.21
C ALA A 62 17.30 -7.67 0.54
N ASN A 63 18.56 -8.13 0.61
CA ASN A 63 18.90 -9.35 1.35
C ASN A 63 19.08 -9.14 2.86
N SER A 64 19.35 -7.90 3.27
CA SER A 64 19.46 -7.51 4.67
C SER A 64 19.34 -5.98 4.78
N PRO A 65 19.05 -5.43 5.97
CA PRO A 65 19.11 -3.99 6.22
C PRO A 65 20.51 -3.38 6.04
N ARG A 66 21.55 -4.22 5.96
CA ARG A 66 22.96 -3.80 5.82
C ARG A 66 23.43 -3.82 4.36
N ASP A 67 22.55 -4.13 3.42
CA ASP A 67 22.87 -4.13 1.99
C ASP A 67 23.22 -2.69 1.55
N PRO A 68 24.41 -2.46 0.95
CA PRO A 68 24.82 -1.12 0.51
C PRO A 68 23.83 -0.45 -0.45
N ALA A 69 23.20 -1.23 -1.34
CA ALA A 69 22.21 -0.69 -2.26
C ALA A 69 20.92 -0.28 -1.53
N PHE A 70 20.52 -1.05 -0.51
CA PHE A 70 19.38 -0.68 0.33
C PHE A 70 19.64 0.62 1.09
N ILE A 71 20.80 0.73 1.74
CA ILE A 71 21.19 1.94 2.49
C ILE A 71 21.18 3.15 1.56
N GLN A 72 21.84 3.06 0.40
CA GLN A 72 21.85 4.14 -0.59
C GLN A 72 20.44 4.53 -1.05
N GLN A 73 19.58 3.56 -1.33
CA GLN A 73 18.20 3.84 -1.76
C GLN A 73 17.39 4.55 -0.66
N MET A 74 17.58 4.17 0.60
CA MET A 74 16.88 4.80 1.72
C MET A 74 17.41 6.22 2.00
N GLU A 75 18.70 6.48 1.77
CA GLU A 75 19.28 7.83 1.82
C GLU A 75 18.67 8.74 0.73
N GLU A 76 18.55 8.25 -0.50
CA GLU A 76 17.89 8.97 -1.61
C GLU A 76 16.43 9.31 -1.26
N ILE A 77 15.68 8.34 -0.71
CA ILE A 77 14.29 8.51 -0.30
C ILE A 77 14.19 9.53 0.84
N ALA A 78 15.04 9.44 1.86
CA ALA A 78 15.02 10.37 2.99
C ALA A 78 15.36 11.81 2.59
N GLY A 79 16.24 12.00 1.60
CA GLY A 79 16.65 13.32 1.12
C GLY A 79 15.57 14.07 0.33
N GLU A 80 14.65 13.35 -0.33
CA GLU A 80 13.65 13.94 -1.24
C GLU A 80 12.23 13.38 -1.02
N PHE A 81 11.90 12.90 0.18
CA PHE A 81 10.66 12.18 0.47
C PHE A 81 9.41 12.98 0.04
N ASP A 82 9.40 14.30 0.25
CA ASP A 82 8.27 15.16 -0.13
C ASP A 82 7.89 15.03 -1.62
N GLN A 83 8.86 14.80 -2.52
CA GLN A 83 8.56 14.60 -3.94
C GLN A 83 7.78 13.31 -4.19
N LEU A 84 7.96 12.29 -3.35
CA LEU A 84 7.20 11.05 -3.37
C LEU A 84 5.78 11.29 -2.82
N VAL A 85 5.65 12.04 -1.73
CA VAL A 85 4.35 12.41 -1.14
C VAL A 85 3.46 13.16 -2.12
N GLU A 86 4.01 14.15 -2.85
CA GLU A 86 3.28 14.91 -3.90
C GLU A 86 2.67 14.03 -5.01
N ARG A 87 3.12 12.77 -5.10
CA ARG A 87 2.73 11.80 -6.13
C ARG A 87 2.00 10.61 -5.52
N ASP A 88 1.52 10.74 -4.28
CA ASP A 88 0.81 9.72 -3.53
C ASP A 88 1.61 8.40 -3.47
N VAL A 89 2.92 8.48 -3.22
CA VAL A 89 3.77 7.29 -3.13
C VAL A 89 3.84 6.82 -1.68
N ILE A 90 3.61 5.52 -1.49
CA ILE A 90 3.83 4.82 -0.23
C ILE A 90 5.11 3.98 -0.35
N VAL A 91 6.04 4.15 0.60
CA VAL A 91 7.33 3.45 0.60
C VAL A 91 7.23 2.20 1.45
N ILE A 92 7.57 1.05 0.85
CA ILE A 92 7.49 -0.26 1.49
C ILE A 92 8.86 -0.93 1.39
N VAL A 93 9.33 -1.53 2.48
CA VAL A 93 10.63 -2.20 2.54
C VAL A 93 10.48 -3.68 2.91
N ASP A 94 11.31 -4.50 2.30
CA ASP A 94 11.46 -5.90 2.64
C ASP A 94 12.95 -6.28 2.57
N THR A 95 13.54 -6.48 3.74
CA THR A 95 14.97 -6.79 3.89
C THR A 95 15.22 -8.18 4.46
N ASP A 96 14.19 -9.03 4.52
CA ASP A 96 14.28 -10.40 5.01
C ASP A 96 13.91 -11.39 3.88
N PRO A 97 14.92 -11.98 3.20
CA PRO A 97 14.69 -12.98 2.17
C PRO A 97 13.97 -14.25 2.63
N ALA A 98 14.09 -14.58 3.91
CA ALA A 98 13.44 -15.73 4.50
C ALA A 98 12.00 -15.42 4.95
N GLY A 99 11.61 -14.14 4.92
CA GLY A 99 10.25 -13.71 5.24
C GLY A 99 9.26 -14.09 4.13
N ASP A 100 8.13 -14.65 4.54
CA ASP A 100 7.04 -15.05 3.64
C ASP A 100 6.06 -13.89 3.38
N SER A 101 6.56 -12.72 2.99
CA SER A 101 5.68 -11.58 2.68
C SER A 101 4.88 -11.84 1.39
N ALA A 102 3.60 -11.47 1.38
CA ALA A 102 2.76 -11.57 0.18
C ALA A 102 3.36 -10.81 -1.02
N LEU A 103 4.04 -9.69 -0.74
CA LEU A 103 4.76 -8.90 -1.73
C LEU A 103 5.91 -9.69 -2.36
N ARG A 104 6.68 -10.47 -1.59
CA ARG A 104 7.79 -11.28 -2.11
C ARG A 104 7.29 -12.42 -2.99
N GLU A 105 6.19 -13.07 -2.62
CA GLU A 105 5.55 -14.11 -3.44
C GLU A 105 5.08 -13.53 -4.79
N ARG A 106 4.41 -12.38 -4.75
CA ARG A 106 3.85 -11.71 -5.94
C ARG A 106 4.92 -11.08 -6.82
N LEU A 107 5.91 -10.40 -6.24
CA LEU A 107 6.90 -9.62 -6.98
C LEU A 107 8.19 -10.38 -7.30
N ARG A 108 8.45 -11.50 -6.63
CA ARG A 108 9.58 -12.42 -6.86
C ARG A 108 10.94 -11.70 -7.01
N PRO A 109 11.34 -10.89 -6.02
CA PRO A 109 12.61 -10.15 -6.06
C PRO A 109 13.81 -11.10 -6.05
N ARG A 110 14.96 -10.60 -6.51
CA ARG A 110 16.26 -11.28 -6.45
C ARG A 110 17.30 -10.28 -5.95
N GLY A 111 17.81 -10.47 -4.74
CA GLY A 111 18.71 -9.50 -4.11
C GLY A 111 18.05 -8.13 -3.92
N PHE A 112 18.82 -7.06 -4.14
CA PHE A 112 18.25 -5.72 -4.21
C PHE A 112 17.31 -5.58 -5.41
N MET A 113 16.11 -5.09 -5.17
CA MET A 113 15.17 -4.75 -6.24
C MET A 113 14.25 -3.62 -5.81
N LEU A 114 14.20 -2.55 -6.60
CA LEU A 114 13.20 -1.51 -6.49
C LEU A 114 12.07 -1.80 -7.48
N THR A 115 10.83 -1.76 -7.02
CA THR A 115 9.63 -1.95 -7.86
C THR A 115 8.67 -0.78 -7.63
N LEU A 116 8.25 -0.14 -8.72
CA LEU A 116 7.21 0.89 -8.68
C LEU A 116 5.91 0.31 -9.24
N ILE A 117 4.83 0.46 -8.50
CA ILE A 117 3.48 0.03 -8.85
C ILE A 117 2.61 1.29 -8.98
N GLY A 118 1.78 1.34 -10.02
CA GLY A 118 0.83 2.43 -10.21
C GLY A 118 -0.40 2.26 -9.32
N LYS A 119 -1.21 3.32 -9.17
CA LYS A 119 -2.53 3.23 -8.52
C LYS A 119 -3.47 2.24 -9.22
N ASP A 120 -3.24 1.92 -10.49
CA ASP A 120 -3.99 0.87 -11.20
C ASP A 120 -3.60 -0.56 -10.77
N GLY A 121 -2.65 -0.72 -9.83
CA GLY A 121 -2.17 -2.02 -9.33
C GLY A 121 -1.15 -2.69 -10.25
N GLN A 122 -0.79 -2.06 -11.37
CA GLN A 122 0.17 -2.63 -12.31
C GLN A 122 1.61 -2.24 -11.96
N VAL A 123 2.53 -3.20 -12.09
CA VAL A 123 3.97 -2.91 -12.02
C VAL A 123 4.36 -2.01 -13.19
N LYS A 124 4.90 -0.84 -12.89
CA LYS A 124 5.32 0.16 -13.88
C LYS A 124 6.81 0.10 -14.17
N LEU A 125 7.60 -0.28 -13.17
CA LEU A 125 9.04 -0.38 -13.31
C LEU A 125 9.63 -1.36 -12.30
N ARG A 126 10.73 -2.00 -12.71
CA ARG A 126 11.65 -2.74 -11.82
C ARG A 126 13.08 -2.27 -12.07
N LYS A 127 13.88 -2.13 -11.01
CA LYS A 127 15.31 -1.79 -11.07
C LYS A 127 16.12 -2.69 -10.15
N PRO A 128 17.24 -3.28 -10.62
CA PRO A 128 18.13 -4.09 -9.79
C PRO A 128 19.20 -3.25 -9.06
N LEU A 129 19.04 -1.92 -9.00
CA LEU A 129 20.01 -0.97 -8.45
C LEU A 129 19.29 0.26 -7.90
N PRO A 130 19.91 0.99 -6.96
CA PRO A 130 19.33 2.19 -6.37
C PRO A 130 19.02 3.24 -7.44
N TRP A 131 17.91 3.94 -7.26
CA TRP A 131 17.42 4.91 -8.21
C TRP A 131 17.00 6.18 -7.50
N SER A 132 17.40 7.33 -8.06
CA SER A 132 17.17 8.62 -7.43
C SER A 132 15.68 8.94 -7.38
N VAL A 133 15.24 9.64 -6.32
CA VAL A 133 13.85 10.09 -6.19
C VAL A 133 13.44 10.96 -7.38
N ARG A 134 14.32 11.84 -7.85
CA ARG A 134 14.12 12.62 -9.08
C ARG A 134 13.75 11.76 -10.29
N GLU A 135 14.42 10.64 -10.50
CA GLU A 135 14.13 9.75 -11.63
C GLU A 135 12.84 8.94 -11.43
N ILE A 136 12.57 8.50 -10.19
CA ILE A 136 11.29 7.88 -9.80
C ILE A 136 10.13 8.85 -10.09
N SER A 137 10.22 10.08 -9.60
CA SER A 137 9.24 11.15 -9.80
C SER A 137 8.98 11.43 -11.28
N ARG A 138 10.04 11.55 -12.09
CA ARG A 138 9.92 11.72 -13.55
C ARG A 138 9.24 10.53 -14.22
N SER A 139 9.44 9.31 -13.74
CA SER A 139 8.78 8.12 -14.26
C SER A 139 7.29 8.15 -13.94
N ILE A 140 6.91 8.61 -12.75
CA ILE A 140 5.52 8.77 -12.33
C ILE A 140 4.82 9.85 -13.16
N ASP A 141 5.45 11.00 -13.37
CA ASP A 141 4.87 12.12 -14.11
C ASP A 141 4.61 11.80 -15.60
N LYS A 142 5.24 10.75 -16.13
CA LYS A 142 4.98 10.23 -17.49
C LYS A 142 3.81 9.24 -17.55
N MET A 143 3.26 8.82 -16.42
CA MET A 143 2.15 7.87 -16.40
C MET A 143 0.85 8.54 -16.86
N PRO A 144 0.05 7.92 -17.76
CA PRO A 144 -1.19 8.52 -18.26
C PRO A 144 -2.17 8.92 -17.14
N MET A 145 -2.30 8.09 -16.10
CA MET A 145 -3.15 8.42 -14.95
C MET A 145 -2.65 9.66 -14.21
N ARG A 146 -1.33 9.78 -13.98
CA ARG A 146 -0.74 10.95 -13.31
C ARG A 146 -0.97 12.22 -14.13
N GLN A 147 -0.90 12.14 -15.44
CA GLN A 147 -1.19 13.27 -16.33
C GLN A 147 -2.66 13.71 -16.25
N ARG A 148 -3.60 12.77 -16.07
CA ARG A 148 -5.02 13.08 -15.83
C ARG A 148 -5.23 13.77 -14.48
N GLU A 149 -4.65 13.26 -13.40
CA GLU A 149 -4.69 13.90 -12.07
C GLU A 149 -4.20 15.37 -12.13
N GLN A 150 -3.10 15.61 -12.87
CA GLN A 150 -2.57 16.96 -13.07
C GLN A 150 -3.47 17.84 -13.94
N ALA A 151 -4.17 17.28 -14.92
CA ALA A 151 -5.10 18.03 -15.76
C ALA A 151 -6.35 18.42 -14.97
N GLU A 152 -6.95 17.48 -14.25
CA GLU A 152 -8.13 17.69 -13.40
C GLU A 152 -7.83 18.68 -12.25
N GLY A 153 -6.67 18.56 -11.60
CA GLY A 153 -6.24 19.48 -10.55
C GLY A 153 -5.86 20.89 -11.05
N ARG A 154 -5.66 21.07 -12.36
CA ARG A 154 -5.51 22.40 -12.98
C ARG A 154 -6.87 23.02 -13.28
N ASP A 155 -7.81 22.22 -13.81
CA ASP A 155 -9.16 22.66 -14.16
C ASP A 155 -9.94 23.17 -12.92
N GLY A 156 -9.81 22.47 -11.78
CA GLY A 156 -10.43 22.92 -10.53
C GLY A 156 -9.86 24.22 -9.92
N ARG A 157 -8.74 24.76 -10.43
CA ARG A 157 -8.15 26.03 -9.97
C ARG A 157 -8.54 27.23 -10.83
N ILE A 158 -9.06 27.02 -12.04
CA ILE A 158 -9.43 28.11 -12.97
C ILE A 158 -10.88 28.56 -12.77
N ASP A 159 -11.71 27.70 -12.15
CA ASP A 159 -13.14 27.91 -11.95
C ASP A 159 -13.54 28.37 -10.52
N GLY A 160 -12.57 28.72 -9.67
CA GLY A 160 -12.78 29.22 -8.30
C GLY A 160 -12.12 30.57 -8.05
#